data_AF-A0A2H1L209-F1
#
_entry.id   AF-A0A2H1L209-F1
#
_cell.length_a   1.000
_cell.length_b   1.000
_cell.length_c   1.000
_cell.angle_alpha   90.00
_cell.angle_beta   90.00
_cell.angle_gamma   90.00
#
_symmetry.space_group_name_H-M   'P 1'
#
loop_
_entity.id
_entity.type
_entity.pdbx_description
1 polymer ?
#
loop_
_entity_poly.entity_id
_entity_poly.type
_entity_poly.pdbx_seq_one_letter_code
_entity_poly.pdbx_strand_id
1 'polypeptide(L)'
;MTHRRVHYSGVRPASRRKQAGLPAGKTFSSWREADSSIPLPAQQALAGLEWVHRSENLALSGPSGTGKTHFVEALAHKAIDEGLRVAWHTLESLEQAVSSAAVDGSIARTIGRITRCDVIVVDDIGMLPSGQAAGEAFYRLCMSVAAWS
;
A
#
# COMPACT_ATOMS: atom_id res chain seq x y z
N MET A 1 7.51 22.12 -19.23
CA MET A 1 7.05 20.78 -18.78
C MET A 1 5.62 20.94 -18.31
N THR A 2 4.67 20.44 -19.09
CA THR A 2 3.23 20.69 -18.90
C THR A 2 2.71 19.75 -17.83
N HIS A 3 2.25 20.31 -16.70
CA HIS A 3 1.62 19.59 -15.61
C HIS A 3 0.33 18.95 -16.13
N ARG A 4 0.37 17.67 -16.50
CA ARG A 4 -0.82 16.94 -16.93
C ARG A 4 -1.64 16.65 -15.67
N ARG A 5 -2.61 17.52 -15.36
CA ARG A 5 -3.67 17.19 -14.39
C ARG A 5 -4.42 15.97 -14.94
N VAL A 6 -4.13 14.82 -14.37
CA VAL A 6 -4.92 13.61 -14.60
C VAL A 6 -6.27 13.85 -13.92
N HIS A 7 -7.28 14.23 -14.69
CA HIS A 7 -8.66 14.23 -14.23
C HIS A 7 -9.09 12.77 -13.99
N TYR A 8 -8.97 12.29 -12.75
CA TYR A 8 -9.51 10.98 -12.37
C TYR A 8 -11.04 11.05 -12.32
N SER A 9 -11.66 10.53 -13.38
CA SER A 9 -13.11 10.43 -13.54
C SER A 9 -13.79 9.54 -12.46
N GLY A 10 -14.90 10.04 -11.92
CA GLY A 10 -16.16 9.29 -11.73
C GLY A 10 -16.33 8.30 -10.57
N VAL A 11 -15.28 7.82 -9.92
CA VAL A 11 -15.42 6.85 -8.81
C VAL A 11 -15.44 7.57 -7.47
N ARG A 12 -16.55 7.45 -6.73
CA ARG A 12 -16.70 8.06 -5.39
C ARG A 12 -15.62 7.52 -4.43
N PRO A 13 -15.01 8.36 -3.57
CA PRO A 13 -13.99 7.94 -2.60
C PRO A 13 -14.39 6.73 -1.73
N ALA A 14 -15.68 6.58 -1.41
CA ALA A 14 -16.21 5.43 -0.69
C ALA A 14 -16.03 4.09 -1.45
N SER A 15 -16.20 4.09 -2.77
CA SER A 15 -15.99 2.90 -3.60
C SER A 15 -14.50 2.53 -3.66
N ARG A 16 -13.59 3.52 -3.68
CA ARG A 16 -12.15 3.28 -3.66
C ARG A 16 -11.68 2.71 -2.34
N ARG A 17 -12.19 3.21 -1.20
CA ARG A 17 -11.92 2.63 0.13
C ARG A 17 -12.32 1.16 0.21
N LYS A 18 -13.51 0.81 -0.32
CA LYS A 18 -13.96 -0.59 -0.38
C LYS A 18 -13.04 -1.46 -1.25
N GLN A 19 -12.61 -0.95 -2.40
CA GLN A 19 -11.72 -1.67 -3.31
C GLN A 19 -10.30 -1.81 -2.77
N ALA A 20 -9.85 -0.87 -1.94
CA ALA A 20 -8.49 -0.86 -1.40
C ALA A 20 -8.23 -1.93 -0.36
N GLY A 21 -9.26 -2.45 0.33
CA GLY A 21 -9.09 -3.49 1.35
C GLY A 21 -8.43 -3.02 2.66
N LEU A 22 -8.63 -1.75 3.04
CA LEU A 22 -8.03 -1.18 4.26
C LEU A 22 -8.57 -1.86 5.55
N PRO A 23 -7.74 -2.07 6.59
CA PRO A 23 -8.07 -2.91 7.74
C PRO A 23 -8.96 -2.26 8.82
N ALA A 24 -8.76 -0.99 9.21
CA ALA A 24 -9.28 -0.48 10.49
C ALA A 24 -9.74 1.00 10.50
N GLY A 25 -9.68 1.71 9.38
CA GLY A 25 -10.09 3.11 9.28
C GLY A 25 -9.18 4.08 10.04
N LYS A 26 -7.91 3.71 10.29
CA LYS A 26 -6.95 4.60 10.96
C LYS A 26 -6.54 5.71 10.02
N THR A 27 -6.94 6.93 10.31
CA THR A 27 -6.62 8.11 9.50
C THR A 27 -5.69 9.06 10.25
N PHE A 28 -5.24 10.13 9.58
CA PHE A 28 -4.47 11.19 10.22
C PHE A 28 -5.23 11.92 11.33
N SER A 29 -6.57 11.89 11.35
CA SER A 29 -7.34 12.54 12.43
C SER A 29 -7.15 11.87 13.80
N SER A 30 -6.80 10.59 13.82
CA SER A 30 -6.52 9.82 15.05
C SER A 30 -5.03 9.55 15.26
N TRP A 31 -4.17 10.07 14.38
CA TRP A 31 -2.72 9.93 14.48
C TRP A 31 -2.16 10.87 15.55
N ARG A 32 -1.27 10.36 16.40
CA ARG A 32 -0.56 11.15 17.42
C ARG A 32 0.90 11.24 17.05
N GLU A 33 1.29 12.33 16.38
CA GLU A 33 2.63 12.52 15.82
C GLU A 33 3.74 12.40 16.86
N ALA A 34 3.49 12.91 18.07
CA ALA A 34 4.44 12.90 19.18
C ALA A 34 4.69 11.50 19.78
N ASP A 35 3.77 10.55 19.58
CA ASP A 35 3.89 9.18 20.11
C ASP A 35 4.69 8.26 19.16
N SER A 36 4.99 8.73 17.95
CA SER A 36 5.68 7.94 16.93
C SER A 36 7.19 8.07 17.05
N SER A 37 7.90 6.97 16.77
CA SER A 37 9.35 6.99 16.58
C SER A 37 9.78 7.56 15.22
N ILE A 38 8.84 7.84 14.30
CA ILE A 38 9.12 8.47 13.01
C ILE A 38 9.37 9.97 13.28
N PRO A 39 10.49 10.57 12.85
CA PRO A 39 10.73 12.00 13.06
C PRO A 39 9.63 12.87 12.43
N LEU A 40 9.18 13.91 13.14
CA LEU A 40 8.11 14.80 12.67
C LEU A 40 8.33 15.35 11.25
N PRO A 41 9.54 15.81 10.85
CA PRO A 41 9.78 16.24 9.47
C PRO A 41 9.54 15.13 8.43
N ALA A 42 9.90 13.88 8.76
CA ALA A 42 9.65 12.74 7.90
C ALA A 42 8.15 12.41 7.83
N GLN A 43 7.43 12.52 8.95
CA GLN A 43 5.97 12.34 8.97
C GLN A 43 5.28 13.35 8.02
N GLN A 44 5.66 14.62 8.12
CA GLN A 44 5.14 15.70 7.27
C GLN A 44 5.48 15.50 5.79
N ALA A 45 6.73 15.15 5.48
CA ALA A 45 7.16 14.90 4.11
C ALA A 45 6.41 13.71 3.48
N LEU A 46 6.23 12.62 4.22
CA LEU A 46 5.49 11.44 3.75
C LEU A 46 4.00 11.73 3.59
N ALA A 47 3.40 12.50 4.51
CA ALA A 47 2.02 12.94 4.41
C ALA A 47 1.78 13.81 3.17
N GLY A 48 2.81 14.46 2.61
CA GLY A 48 2.71 15.19 1.34
C GLY A 48 2.48 14.31 0.10
N LEU A 49 2.69 13.00 0.17
CA LEU A 49 2.53 12.03 -0.94
C LEU A 49 3.37 12.28 -2.20
N GLU A 50 4.26 13.29 -2.22
CA GLU A 50 5.17 13.55 -3.34
C GLU A 50 6.04 12.33 -3.70
N TRP A 51 6.39 11.50 -2.72
CA TRP A 51 7.11 10.24 -2.93
C TRP A 51 6.36 9.25 -3.83
N VAL A 52 5.02 9.25 -3.79
CA VAL A 52 4.19 8.43 -4.69
C VAL A 52 4.34 8.91 -6.13
N HIS A 53 4.34 10.23 -6.35
CA HIS A 53 4.50 10.82 -7.67
C HIS A 53 5.91 10.65 -8.24
N ARG A 54 6.91 10.47 -7.37
CA ARG A 54 8.29 10.12 -7.74
C ARG A 54 8.53 8.62 -7.90
N SER A 55 7.50 7.78 -7.74
CA SER A 55 7.60 6.32 -7.78
C SER A 55 8.62 5.76 -6.77
N GLU A 56 8.71 6.37 -5.58
CA GLU A 56 9.62 5.94 -4.52
C GLU A 56 8.98 4.86 -3.64
N ASN A 57 9.79 3.87 -3.24
CA ASN A 57 9.36 2.86 -2.29
C ASN A 57 9.55 3.35 -0.84
N LEU A 58 8.57 3.09 0.01
CA LEU A 58 8.64 3.36 1.45
C LEU A 58 8.71 2.04 2.22
N ALA A 59 9.72 1.90 3.07
CA ALA A 59 9.82 0.80 4.03
C ALA A 59 9.82 1.37 5.45
N LEU A 60 8.89 0.91 6.29
CA LEU A 60 8.85 1.24 7.71
C LEU A 60 9.20 0.00 8.52
N SER A 61 10.25 0.09 9.34
CA SER A 61 10.69 -0.99 10.23
C SER A 61 10.88 -0.46 11.64
N GLY A 62 10.63 -1.32 12.63
CA GLY A 62 10.75 -0.99 14.04
C GLY A 62 9.90 -1.91 14.92
N PRO A 63 10.03 -1.81 16.25
CA PRO A 63 9.30 -2.66 17.20
C PRO A 63 7.79 -2.69 16.96
N SER A 64 7.13 -3.79 17.35
CA SER A 64 5.66 -3.83 17.34
C SER A 64 5.08 -2.74 18.23
N GLY A 65 3.91 -2.20 17.87
CA GLY A 65 3.23 -1.16 18.64
C GLY A 65 3.72 0.28 18.42
N THR A 66 4.72 0.56 17.57
CA THR A 66 5.22 1.92 17.30
C THR A 66 4.38 2.74 16.30
N GLY A 67 3.19 2.26 15.94
CA GLY A 67 2.26 2.96 15.05
C GLY A 67 2.56 2.88 13.56
N LYS A 68 3.48 2.01 13.10
CA LYS A 68 3.82 1.84 11.67
C LYS A 68 2.58 1.57 10.80
N THR A 69 1.82 0.52 11.11
CA THR A 69 0.58 0.17 10.41
C THR A 69 -0.43 1.30 10.40
N HIS A 70 -0.63 1.99 11.54
CA HIS A 70 -1.51 3.16 11.61
C HIS A 70 -1.03 4.24 10.64
N PHE A 71 0.26 4.60 10.68
CA PHE A 71 0.79 5.64 9.81
C PHE A 71 0.62 5.31 8.32
N VAL A 72 0.91 4.07 7.93
CA VAL A 72 0.73 3.61 6.54
C VAL A 72 -0.74 3.58 6.14
N GLU A 73 -1.65 3.17 7.03
CA GLU A 73 -3.09 3.22 6.78
C GLU A 73 -3.59 4.66 6.63
N ALA A 74 -3.07 5.59 7.44
CA ALA A 74 -3.40 7.01 7.33
C ALA A 74 -2.91 7.61 6.00
N LEU A 75 -1.69 7.26 5.56
CA LEU A 75 -1.17 7.61 4.23
C LEU A 75 -2.05 7.04 3.12
N ALA A 76 -2.46 5.77 3.23
CA ALA A 76 -3.33 5.11 2.26
C ALA A 76 -4.71 5.80 2.16
N HIS A 77 -5.31 6.18 3.29
CA HIS A 77 -6.52 6.98 3.30
C HIS A 77 -6.35 8.33 2.61
N LYS A 78 -5.27 9.05 2.92
CA LYS A 78 -4.97 10.32 2.26
C LYS A 78 -4.80 10.14 0.76
N ALA A 79 -4.08 9.11 0.32
CA ALA A 79 -3.90 8.80 -1.10
C ALA A 79 -5.24 8.61 -1.82
N ILE A 80 -6.18 7.86 -1.21
CA ILE A 80 -7.53 7.69 -1.76
C ILE A 80 -8.28 9.03 -1.86
N ASP A 81 -8.12 9.90 -0.86
CA ASP A 81 -8.76 11.22 -0.83
C ASP A 81 -8.19 12.17 -1.90
N GLU A 82 -6.89 12.08 -2.21
CA GLU A 82 -6.25 12.76 -3.35
C GLU A 82 -6.56 12.09 -4.69
N GLY A 83 -7.34 11.02 -4.68
CA GLY A 83 -7.85 10.36 -5.87
C GLY A 83 -7.00 9.22 -6.43
N LEU A 84 -5.96 8.82 -5.71
CA LEU A 84 -5.10 7.69 -6.05
C LEU A 84 -5.81 6.36 -5.78
N ARG A 85 -5.46 5.33 -6.55
CA ARG A 85 -5.88 3.95 -6.34
C ARG A 85 -4.91 3.29 -5.38
N VAL A 86 -5.45 2.65 -4.36
CA VAL A 86 -4.68 1.96 -3.34
C VAL A 86 -5.06 0.49 -3.33
N ALA A 87 -4.09 -0.39 -3.13
CA ALA A 87 -4.30 -1.78 -2.76
C ALA A 87 -3.58 -2.07 -1.45
N TRP A 88 -4.29 -2.65 -0.48
CA TRP A 88 -3.74 -3.07 0.81
C TRP A 88 -3.75 -4.58 0.92
N HIS A 89 -2.62 -5.15 1.32
CA HIS A 89 -2.48 -6.54 1.66
C HIS A 89 -1.63 -6.68 2.93
N THR A 90 -2.00 -7.58 3.83
CA THR A 90 -0.99 -8.23 4.68
C THR A 90 -0.20 -9.21 3.83
N LEU A 91 1.02 -9.58 4.25
CA LEU A 91 1.80 -10.60 3.57
C LEU A 91 1.02 -11.93 3.43
N GLU A 92 0.24 -12.29 4.45
CA GLU A 92 -0.66 -13.45 4.44
C GLU A 92 -1.76 -13.32 3.38
N SER A 93 -2.46 -12.18 3.33
CA SER A 93 -3.53 -11.98 2.34
C SER A 93 -3.00 -11.94 0.90
N LEU A 94 -1.75 -11.48 0.71
CA LEU A 94 -1.08 -11.50 -0.58
C LEU A 94 -0.75 -12.93 -1.00
N GLU A 95 -0.19 -13.73 -0.10
CA GLU A 95 0.05 -15.15 -0.30
C GLU A 95 -1.23 -15.87 -0.70
N GLN A 96 -2.31 -15.67 0.07
CA GLN A 96 -3.59 -16.31 -0.17
C GLN A 96 -4.20 -15.91 -1.53
N ALA A 97 -4.06 -14.64 -1.93
CA ALA A 97 -4.50 -14.16 -3.23
C ALA A 97 -3.71 -14.80 -4.39
N VAL A 98 -2.39 -14.93 -4.25
CA VAL A 98 -1.53 -15.56 -5.26
C VAL A 98 -1.76 -17.06 -5.34
N SER A 99 -1.90 -17.73 -4.19
CA SER A 99 -2.19 -19.16 -4.08
C SER A 99 -3.53 -19.51 -4.73
N SER A 100 -4.58 -18.75 -4.43
CA SER A 100 -5.88 -18.91 -5.08
C SER A 100 -5.81 -18.70 -6.60
N ALA A 101 -5.06 -17.68 -7.04
CA ALA A 101 -4.87 -17.38 -8.45
C ALA A 101 -4.00 -18.44 -9.17
N ALA A 102 -3.18 -19.21 -8.44
CA ALA A 102 -2.42 -20.32 -8.99
C ALA A 102 -3.35 -21.49 -9.35
N VAL A 103 -4.33 -21.78 -8.49
CA VAL A 103 -5.30 -22.87 -8.68
C VAL A 103 -6.16 -22.65 -9.92
N ASP A 104 -6.57 -21.41 -10.20
CA ASP A 104 -7.44 -21.08 -11.34
C ASP A 104 -6.69 -20.52 -12.57
N GLY A 105 -5.35 -20.52 -12.54
CA GLY A 105 -4.50 -20.03 -13.63
C GLY A 105 -4.56 -18.52 -13.86
N SER A 106 -5.00 -17.73 -12.87
CA SER A 106 -5.18 -16.28 -12.98
C SER A 106 -4.09 -15.42 -12.34
N ILE A 107 -2.94 -15.97 -11.93
CA ILE A 107 -1.84 -15.23 -11.26
C ILE A 107 -1.52 -13.89 -11.96
N ALA A 108 -1.27 -13.92 -13.28
CA ALA A 108 -0.91 -12.72 -14.03
C ALA A 108 -2.00 -11.64 -13.99
N ARG A 109 -3.27 -12.05 -14.00
CA ARG A 109 -4.42 -11.15 -13.88
C ARG A 109 -4.51 -10.56 -12.47
N THR A 110 -4.29 -11.37 -11.44
CA THR A 110 -4.33 -10.93 -10.04
C THR A 110 -3.21 -9.93 -9.75
N ILE A 111 -1.96 -10.27 -10.07
CA ILE A 111 -0.82 -9.35 -9.93
C ILE A 111 -1.04 -8.09 -10.77
N GLY A 112 -1.48 -8.24 -12.02
CA GLY A 112 -1.77 -7.10 -12.91
C GLY A 112 -2.92 -6.20 -12.45
N ARG A 113 -3.80 -6.65 -11.54
CA ARG A 113 -4.79 -5.78 -10.88
C ARG A 113 -4.17 -5.01 -9.73
N ILE A 114 -3.33 -5.67 -8.92
CA ILE A 114 -2.63 -5.04 -7.79
C ILE A 114 -1.65 -3.97 -8.30
N THR A 115 -0.82 -4.31 -9.29
CA THR A 115 0.20 -3.38 -9.85
C THR A 115 -0.38 -2.23 -10.66
N ARG A 116 -1.69 -2.27 -10.97
CA ARG A 116 -2.36 -1.10 -11.52
C ARG A 116 -2.60 -0.03 -10.48
N CYS A 117 -2.62 -0.30 -9.18
CA CYS A 117 -2.81 0.73 -8.17
C CYS A 117 -1.62 1.69 -8.09
N ASP A 118 -1.89 2.93 -7.70
CA ASP A 118 -0.87 3.98 -7.59
C ASP A 118 -0.07 3.84 -6.27
N VAL A 119 -0.69 3.27 -5.23
CA VAL A 119 -0.04 2.85 -3.97
C VAL A 119 -0.39 1.41 -3.67
N ILE A 120 0.61 0.59 -3.36
CA ILE A 120 0.44 -0.80 -2.96
C ILE A 120 1.10 -0.98 -1.60
N VAL A 121 0.31 -1.36 -0.60
CA VAL A 121 0.79 -1.63 0.76
C VAL A 121 0.88 -3.13 0.97
N VAL A 122 2.04 -3.58 1.45
CA VAL A 122 2.23 -4.92 2.01
C VAL A 122 2.62 -4.77 3.48
N ASP A 123 1.71 -5.08 4.39
CA ASP A 123 1.91 -4.98 5.84
C ASP A 123 2.24 -6.34 6.48
N ASP A 124 2.64 -6.30 7.76
CA ASP A 124 3.00 -7.47 8.59
C ASP A 124 4.16 -8.32 8.04
N ILE A 125 5.03 -7.72 7.23
CA ILE A 125 6.27 -8.35 6.77
C ILE A 125 7.16 -8.62 8.00
N GLY A 126 7.32 -9.89 8.36
CA GLY A 126 8.20 -10.33 9.44
C GLY A 126 7.52 -10.64 10.79
N MET A 127 6.18 -10.61 10.86
CA MET A 127 5.45 -10.92 12.11
C MET A 127 5.33 -12.44 12.40
N LEU A 128 5.55 -13.30 11.41
CA LEU A 128 5.56 -14.76 11.52
C LEU A 128 6.68 -15.32 10.60
N PRO A 129 7.15 -16.56 10.78
CA PRO A 129 7.93 -17.22 9.75
C PRO A 129 7.07 -17.37 8.50
N SER A 130 7.23 -16.45 7.57
CA SER A 130 6.54 -16.48 6.28
C SER A 130 7.10 -17.66 5.47
N GLY A 131 6.24 -18.60 5.09
CA GLY A 131 6.62 -19.74 4.25
C GLY A 131 7.10 -19.31 2.86
N GLN A 132 7.68 -20.24 2.11
CA GLN A 132 8.18 -19.99 0.75
C GLN A 132 7.14 -19.35 -0.17
N ALA A 133 5.87 -19.75 -0.04
CA ALA A 133 4.75 -19.21 -0.83
C ALA A 133 4.55 -17.70 -0.60
N ALA A 134 4.67 -17.23 0.65
CA ALA A 134 4.55 -15.81 0.96
C ALA A 134 5.71 -14.99 0.38
N GLY A 135 6.94 -15.52 0.46
CA GLY A 135 8.11 -14.92 -0.18
C GLY A 135 7.97 -14.86 -1.71
N GLU A 136 7.44 -15.91 -2.33
CA GLU A 136 7.18 -15.94 -3.77
C GLU A 136 6.11 -14.91 -4.18
N ALA A 137 5.01 -14.83 -3.42
CA ALA A 137 3.94 -13.87 -3.67
C ALA A 137 4.47 -12.41 -3.59
N PHE A 138 5.25 -12.10 -2.56
CA PHE A 138 5.92 -10.81 -2.42
C PHE A 138 6.91 -10.53 -3.56
N TYR A 139 7.76 -11.50 -3.91
CA TYR A 139 8.71 -11.37 -5.02
C TYR A 139 8.02 -11.11 -6.36
N ARG A 140 6.95 -11.84 -6.67
CA ARG A 140 6.14 -11.63 -7.89
C ARG A 140 5.59 -10.22 -7.97
N LEU A 141 5.13 -9.68 -6.83
CA LEU A 141 4.65 -8.30 -6.74
C LEU A 141 5.80 -7.30 -7.01
N CYS A 142 6.92 -7.40 -6.28
CA CYS A 142 8.06 -6.49 -6.42
C CYS A 142 8.63 -6.47 -7.85
N MET A 143 8.84 -7.65 -8.45
CA MET A 143 9.34 -7.76 -9.83
C MET A 143 8.39 -7.15 -10.85
N SER A 144 7.08 -7.25 -10.59
CA SER A 144 6.07 -6.70 -11.48
C SER A 144 5.91 -5.19 -11.35
N VAL A 145 6.34 -4.57 -10.25
CA VAL A 145 6.40 -3.10 -10.08
C VAL A 145 7.70 -2.54 -10.66
N ALA A 146 8.83 -3.21 -10.43
CA ALA A 146 10.14 -2.81 -10.96
C ALA A 146 10.21 -2.83 -12.50
N ALA A 147 9.35 -3.59 -13.17
CA ALA A 147 9.23 -3.58 -14.63
C ALA A 147 8.64 -2.28 -15.21
N TRP A 148 8.18 -1.34 -14.35
CA TRP A 148 7.57 -0.05 -14.76
C TRP A 148 8.38 1.18 -14.35
N SER A 149 9.49 1.00 -13.64
CA SER A 149 10.41 2.07 -13.17
C SER A 149 11.69 2.08 -13.99
#